data_AF-A0A6G0ZIS6-F1
#
_entry.id   AF-A0A6G0ZIS6-F1
#
_cell.length_a   1.000
_cell.length_b   1.000
_cell.length_c   1.000
_cell.angle_alpha   90.00
_cell.angle_beta   90.00
_cell.angle_gamma   90.00
#
_symmetry.space_group_name_H-M   'P 1'
#
loop_
_entity.id
_entity.type
_entity.pdbx_description
1 polymer ?
#
loop_
_entity_poly.entity_id
_entity_poly.type
_entity_poly.pdbx_seq_one_letter_code
_entity_poly.pdbx_strand_id
1 'polypeptide(L)'
;MLLMIEKGIRGGLTQASMRYAKASNEKTSDYDPGQPKSWLVCQDCNNLYSHAISHFIPYGGFKWVELKLDGLNDLDERSPIGRIYEVDVSYPKELHDKHNDLPLVPKNSVPPGSKVHRVVQFDQSDCLKKYIELNTEIRKKAKNNFEKDFFKLLNNAVFGKTMESMQWRIKMELVSSEKRLQKFINRTTFKHYTTYDETLIAVSLENKIIEFCKNIYIDLPQDYPCYISERKKIPGLFSDETKGEVMTHFCALRAKSYSYKLNGKEKIRAKGIRGHVVKNHMNFNDYYRCLFGYTTLDTKTKNVSIPSFKHELKTIKSIKSTYNSFDDKRVILEDKIHTLAYGHYSIKEDEHEPRNEE
;
A
#
# COMPACT_ATOMS: atom_id res chain seq x y z
N MET A 1 9.04 -18.38 -14.60
CA MET A 1 9.73 -17.15 -14.14
C MET A 1 8.70 -16.07 -13.84
N LEU A 2 7.87 -15.68 -14.81
CA LEU A 2 6.80 -14.68 -14.61
C LEU A 2 5.90 -14.97 -13.39
N LEU A 3 5.36 -16.19 -13.28
CA LEU A 3 4.51 -16.58 -12.15
C LEU A 3 5.22 -16.44 -10.79
N MET A 4 6.53 -16.65 -10.73
CA MET A 4 7.32 -16.44 -9.51
C MET A 4 7.37 -14.95 -9.15
N ILE A 5 7.57 -14.10 -10.14
CA ILE A 5 7.60 -12.64 -9.95
C ILE A 5 6.21 -12.12 -9.56
N GLU A 6 5.16 -12.50 -10.29
CA GLU A 6 3.77 -12.07 -9.99
C GLU A 6 3.32 -12.55 -8.61
N LYS A 7 3.64 -13.79 -8.21
CA LYS A 7 3.40 -14.29 -6.85
C LYS A 7 4.18 -13.52 -5.79
N GLY A 8 5.27 -12.84 -6.14
CA GLY A 8 6.05 -11.98 -5.25
C GLY A 8 5.51 -10.55 -5.14
N ILE A 9 4.67 -10.09 -6.07
CA ILE A 9 4.14 -8.72 -6.04
C ILE A 9 3.25 -8.53 -4.81
N ARG A 10 3.53 -7.49 -4.02
CA ARG A 10 2.74 -7.09 -2.85
C ARG A 10 2.34 -5.62 -2.97
N GLY A 11 1.19 -5.29 -2.40
CA GLY A 11 0.78 -3.90 -2.21
C GLY A 11 1.52 -3.23 -1.05
N GLY A 12 1.32 -1.92 -0.89
CA GLY A 12 1.90 -1.20 0.24
C GLY A 12 1.44 -1.73 1.60
N LEU A 13 2.37 -1.82 2.55
CA LEU A 13 2.11 -2.20 3.93
C LEU A 13 1.03 -1.29 4.52
N THR A 14 0.01 -1.86 5.14
CA THR A 14 -1.01 -1.09 5.83
C THR A 14 -1.52 -1.85 7.03
N GLN A 15 -1.21 -1.35 8.23
CA GLN A 15 -1.57 -1.95 9.50
C GLN A 15 -1.72 -0.90 10.60
N ALA A 16 -2.21 -1.32 11.77
CA ALA A 16 -2.27 -0.53 12.99
C ALA A 16 -1.63 -1.32 14.13
N SER A 17 -0.30 -1.26 14.27
CA SER A 17 0.43 -2.05 15.26
C SER A 17 0.14 -1.64 16.70
N MET A 18 -0.02 -0.33 16.91
CA MET A 18 -0.49 0.28 18.15
C MET A 18 -1.77 1.07 17.85
N ARG A 19 -2.83 0.81 18.62
CA ARG A 19 -4.19 1.31 18.35
C ARG A 19 -4.58 2.52 19.19
N TYR A 20 -3.87 2.79 20.28
CA TYR A 20 -4.05 4.00 21.06
C TYR A 20 -2.71 4.49 21.58
N ALA A 21 -2.50 5.80 21.50
CA ALA A 21 -1.35 6.42 22.12
C ALA A 21 -1.69 7.83 22.58
N LYS A 22 -1.09 8.23 23.70
CA LYS A 22 -1.21 9.55 24.29
C LYS A 22 0.18 10.10 24.55
N ALA A 23 0.46 11.29 24.03
CA ALA A 23 1.72 11.95 24.28
C ALA A 23 1.76 12.49 25.71
N SER A 24 2.93 12.43 26.34
CA SER A 24 3.22 13.03 27.64
C SER A 24 4.44 13.92 27.50
N ASN A 25 4.25 15.23 27.36
CA ASN A 25 5.33 16.20 27.23
C ASN A 25 4.91 17.58 27.70
N GLU A 26 5.85 18.52 27.84
CA GLU A 26 5.61 19.88 28.32
C GLU A 26 4.51 20.66 27.57
N LYS A 27 4.10 20.20 26.38
CA LYS A 27 3.04 20.81 25.57
C LYS A 27 1.67 20.15 25.78
N THR A 28 1.57 19.11 26.60
CA THR A 28 0.30 18.49 27.02
C THR A 28 -0.13 19.03 28.38
N SER A 29 -1.43 19.29 28.54
CA SER A 29 -2.00 19.92 29.76
C SER A 29 -1.84 19.09 31.03
N ASP A 30 -1.63 17.79 30.89
CA ASP A 30 -1.58 16.77 31.95
C ASP A 30 -0.19 16.16 32.11
N TYR A 31 0.85 16.90 31.70
CA TYR A 31 2.23 16.45 31.80
C TYR A 31 2.71 16.37 33.25
N ASP A 32 3.17 15.17 33.62
CA ASP A 32 3.87 14.94 34.89
C ASP A 32 5.38 14.86 34.63
N PRO A 33 6.19 15.77 35.18
CA PRO A 33 7.66 15.72 35.08
C PRO A 33 8.28 14.42 35.62
N GLY A 34 7.58 13.66 36.47
CA GLY A 34 8.02 12.37 36.97
C GLY A 34 7.89 11.21 35.98
N GLN A 35 7.16 11.38 34.87
CA GLN A 35 6.96 10.35 33.85
C GLN A 35 7.88 10.53 32.63
N PRO A 36 8.23 9.43 31.92
CA PRO A 36 9.05 9.54 30.72
C PRO A 36 8.34 10.37 29.64
N LYS A 37 9.08 11.35 29.10
CA LYS A 37 8.61 12.20 28.01
C LYS A 37 8.33 11.36 26.75
N SER A 38 7.15 11.55 26.16
CA SER A 38 6.74 10.90 24.90
C SER A 38 6.14 11.91 23.93
N TRP A 39 6.37 11.65 22.64
CA TRP A 39 5.92 12.49 21.53
C TRP A 39 5.27 11.62 20.46
N LEU A 40 4.22 12.15 19.82
CA LEU A 40 3.58 11.53 18.67
C LEU A 40 3.90 12.36 17.42
N VAL A 41 4.35 11.70 16.37
CA VAL A 41 4.77 12.34 15.11
C VAL A 41 4.11 11.62 13.93
N CYS A 42 3.57 12.39 12.99
CA CYS A 42 3.07 11.88 11.72
C CYS A 42 4.14 12.10 10.64
N GLN A 43 4.77 11.02 10.20
CA GLN A 43 5.79 11.07 9.16
C GLN A 43 5.24 10.53 7.84
N ASP A 44 5.52 11.24 6.75
CA ASP A 44 5.26 10.77 5.38
C ASP A 44 6.55 10.76 4.57
N CYS A 45 6.78 9.67 3.83
CA CYS A 45 7.94 9.56 2.96
C CYS A 45 7.66 10.28 1.64
N ASN A 46 8.45 11.31 1.36
CA ASN A 46 8.27 12.10 0.17
C ASN A 46 8.49 11.27 -1.09
N ASN A 47 7.46 11.17 -1.91
CA ASN A 47 7.56 10.58 -3.24
C ASN A 47 8.13 9.15 -3.24
N LEU A 48 7.74 8.34 -2.24
CA LEU A 48 8.27 7.00 -1.96
C LEU A 48 8.44 6.13 -3.21
N TYR A 49 7.39 5.97 -4.01
CA TYR A 49 7.43 5.11 -5.21
C TYR A 49 8.40 5.62 -6.28
N SER A 50 8.45 6.93 -6.48
CA SER A 50 9.36 7.55 -7.44
C SER A 50 10.81 7.44 -7.00
N HIS A 51 11.05 7.56 -5.70
CA HIS A 51 12.38 7.32 -5.12
C HIS A 51 12.77 5.85 -5.33
N ALA A 52 11.87 4.91 -5.03
CA ALA A 52 12.05 3.49 -5.29
C ALA A 52 12.48 3.20 -6.75
N ILE A 53 11.71 3.67 -7.74
CA ILE A 53 12.03 3.43 -9.16
C ILE A 53 13.22 4.25 -9.70
N SER A 54 13.80 5.15 -8.90
CA SER A 54 15.04 5.83 -9.24
C SER A 54 16.30 5.03 -8.88
N HIS A 55 16.14 3.91 -8.16
CA HIS A 55 17.21 2.94 -7.92
C HIS A 55 17.43 2.05 -9.15
N PHE A 56 18.42 1.17 -9.09
CA PHE A 56 18.63 0.19 -10.13
C PHE A 56 17.45 -0.78 -10.13
N ILE A 57 16.78 -0.88 -11.27
CA ILE A 57 15.62 -1.76 -11.46
C ILE A 57 15.88 -2.77 -12.57
N PRO A 58 15.31 -3.97 -12.49
CA PRO A 58 15.36 -4.95 -13.56
C PRO A 58 14.84 -4.35 -14.87
N TYR A 59 15.59 -4.49 -15.96
CA TYR A 59 15.12 -4.05 -17.30
C TYR A 59 15.22 -5.13 -18.38
N GLY A 60 15.97 -6.21 -18.15
CA GLY A 60 16.20 -7.22 -19.19
C GLY A 60 17.08 -8.37 -18.70
N GLY A 61 17.53 -9.21 -19.63
CA GLY A 61 18.53 -10.26 -19.34
C GLY A 61 18.08 -11.38 -18.40
N PHE A 62 16.77 -11.54 -18.21
CA PHE A 62 16.20 -12.51 -17.27
C PHE A 62 16.59 -13.95 -17.64
N LYS A 63 17.27 -14.63 -16.72
CA LYS A 63 17.69 -16.04 -16.88
C LYS A 63 17.64 -16.79 -15.55
N TRP A 64 17.39 -18.10 -15.63
CA TRP A 64 17.57 -18.99 -14.49
C TRP A 64 19.06 -19.24 -14.27
N VAL A 65 19.49 -19.29 -13.02
CA VAL A 65 20.88 -19.61 -12.64
C VAL A 65 20.91 -20.74 -11.62
N GLU A 66 22.10 -21.26 -11.34
CA GLU A 66 22.29 -22.35 -10.37
C GLU A 66 21.73 -21.98 -8.99
N LEU A 67 21.22 -23.00 -8.28
CA LEU A 67 20.58 -22.88 -6.96
C LEU A 67 21.60 -22.74 -5.83
N LYS A 68 22.55 -21.82 -5.98
CA LYS A 68 23.57 -21.53 -4.98
C LYS A 68 23.41 -20.10 -4.49
N LEU A 69 23.75 -19.87 -3.22
CA LEU A 69 23.80 -18.54 -2.61
C LEU A 69 25.09 -17.78 -2.99
N ASP A 70 25.98 -18.41 -3.74
CA ASP A 70 27.28 -17.88 -4.15
C ASP A 70 27.12 -16.57 -4.95
N GLY A 71 27.91 -15.56 -4.60
CA GLY A 71 27.89 -14.26 -5.26
C GLY A 71 26.84 -13.27 -4.74
N LEU A 72 26.06 -13.61 -3.70
CA LEU A 72 25.13 -12.64 -3.11
C LEU A 72 25.84 -11.52 -2.34
N ASN A 73 26.98 -11.82 -1.70
CA ASN A 73 27.82 -10.81 -1.05
C ASN A 73 28.63 -9.97 -2.04
N ASP A 74 28.74 -10.42 -3.30
CA ASP A 74 29.48 -9.75 -4.35
C ASP A 74 28.60 -8.77 -5.15
N LEU A 75 27.29 -8.77 -4.87
CA LEU A 75 26.31 -7.90 -5.50
C LEU A 75 25.81 -6.87 -4.49
N ASP A 76 25.68 -5.64 -4.96
CA ASP A 76 25.09 -4.53 -4.23
C ASP A 76 23.87 -3.96 -4.99
N GLU A 77 23.23 -2.96 -4.38
CA GLU A 77 22.06 -2.27 -4.94
C GLU A 77 22.34 -1.52 -6.26
N ARG A 78 23.61 -1.34 -6.67
CA ARG A 78 24.02 -0.61 -7.88
C ARG A 78 24.68 -1.51 -8.92
N SER A 79 24.77 -2.80 -8.63
CA SER A 79 25.39 -3.78 -9.51
C SER A 79 24.61 -3.83 -10.81
N PRO A 80 25.26 -4.01 -11.98
CA PRO A 80 24.57 -4.09 -13.27
C PRO A 80 23.68 -5.34 -13.39
N ILE A 81 23.85 -6.28 -12.47
CA ILE A 81 23.13 -7.55 -12.40
C ILE A 81 22.44 -7.62 -11.04
N GLY A 82 21.17 -8.02 -11.04
CA GLY A 82 20.41 -8.34 -9.83
C GLY A 82 19.94 -9.79 -9.82
N ARG A 83 19.53 -10.28 -8.65
CA ARG A 83 19.00 -11.64 -8.47
C ARG A 83 17.76 -11.66 -7.56
N ILE A 84 16.77 -12.48 -7.91
CA ILE A 84 15.62 -12.82 -7.05
C ILE A 84 15.79 -14.26 -6.60
N TYR A 85 15.72 -14.47 -5.29
CA TYR A 85 15.83 -15.78 -4.65
C TYR A 85 14.48 -16.22 -4.09
N GLU A 86 14.12 -17.47 -4.34
CA GLU A 86 13.06 -18.15 -3.62
C GLU A 86 13.69 -19.16 -2.68
N VAL A 87 13.53 -18.90 -1.38
CA VAL A 87 14.23 -19.60 -0.31
C VAL A 87 13.31 -19.89 0.86
N ASP A 88 13.62 -20.94 1.60
CA ASP A 88 13.05 -21.16 2.94
C ASP A 88 13.82 -20.33 3.96
N VAL A 89 13.11 -19.61 4.83
CA VAL A 89 13.72 -18.77 5.87
C VAL A 89 13.24 -19.24 7.24
N SER A 90 14.17 -19.56 8.14
CA SER A 90 13.86 -19.74 9.56
C SER A 90 13.64 -18.38 10.21
N TYR A 91 12.56 -18.22 10.99
CA TYR A 91 12.28 -16.99 11.72
C TYR A 91 12.46 -17.22 13.24
N PRO A 92 13.59 -16.77 13.84
CA PRO A 92 13.85 -16.93 15.26
C PRO A 92 12.88 -16.13 16.13
N LYS A 93 12.37 -16.75 17.21
CA LYS A 93 11.41 -16.14 18.15
C LYS A 93 11.87 -14.80 18.71
N GLU A 94 13.17 -14.66 18.97
CA GLU A 94 13.81 -13.43 19.47
C GLU A 94 13.67 -12.20 18.54
N LEU A 95 13.35 -12.41 17.27
CA LEU A 95 13.11 -11.34 16.31
C LEU A 95 11.65 -10.93 16.22
N HIS A 96 10.72 -11.73 16.73
CA HIS A 96 9.28 -11.49 16.55
C HIS A 96 8.84 -10.18 17.20
N ASP A 97 9.31 -9.91 18.43
CA ASP A 97 9.00 -8.66 19.13
C ASP A 97 9.62 -7.45 18.41
N LYS A 98 10.86 -7.58 17.91
CA LYS A 98 11.59 -6.51 17.19
C LYS A 98 10.94 -6.18 15.84
N HIS A 99 10.43 -7.19 15.15
CA HIS A 99 9.77 -7.06 13.85
C HIS A 99 8.25 -7.03 13.99
N ASN A 100 7.70 -6.79 15.18
CA ASN A 100 6.26 -6.78 15.31
C ASN A 100 5.65 -5.65 14.47
N ASP A 101 6.32 -4.49 14.38
CA ASP A 101 5.84 -3.31 13.67
C ASP A 101 6.10 -3.30 12.17
N LEU A 102 7.04 -4.11 11.66
CA LEU A 102 7.41 -4.17 10.24
C LEU A 102 7.57 -5.63 9.81
N PRO A 103 7.11 -6.00 8.60
CA PRO A 103 7.15 -7.39 8.16
C PRO A 103 8.58 -7.97 8.15
N LEU A 104 8.65 -9.30 8.26
CA LEU A 104 9.87 -10.09 8.17
C LEU A 104 10.64 -9.81 6.87
N VAL A 105 11.98 -9.86 6.95
CA VAL A 105 12.91 -9.49 5.87
C VAL A 105 12.72 -8.06 5.35
N PRO A 106 12.69 -7.02 6.22
CA PRO A 106 12.64 -5.63 5.77
C PRO A 106 14.01 -5.15 5.23
N LYS A 107 15.05 -5.97 5.39
CA LYS A 107 16.44 -5.68 5.09
C LYS A 107 17.00 -6.73 4.13
N ASN A 108 17.60 -6.30 3.03
CA ASN A 108 18.35 -7.16 2.11
C ASN A 108 19.50 -7.83 2.87
N SER A 109 19.38 -9.12 3.18
CA SER A 109 20.41 -9.91 3.86
C SER A 109 20.24 -11.39 3.54
N VAL A 110 21.33 -12.15 3.65
CA VAL A 110 21.32 -13.61 3.45
C VAL A 110 20.83 -14.28 4.73
N PRO A 111 19.71 -15.03 4.71
CA PRO A 111 19.33 -15.83 5.88
C PRO A 111 20.27 -17.06 5.97
N PRO A 112 21.02 -17.23 7.08
CA PRO A 112 21.91 -18.38 7.25
C PRO A 112 21.13 -19.69 7.25
N GLY A 113 21.57 -20.70 6.48
CA GLY A 113 20.94 -22.04 6.46
C GLY A 113 19.71 -22.19 5.56
N SER A 114 19.39 -21.18 4.74
CA SER A 114 18.28 -21.24 3.78
C SER A 114 18.47 -22.27 2.66
N LYS A 115 17.42 -23.03 2.37
CA LYS A 115 17.35 -23.87 1.16
C LYS A 115 16.90 -23.01 -0.02
N VAL A 116 17.63 -23.09 -1.13
CA VAL A 116 17.34 -22.34 -2.35
C VAL A 116 16.52 -23.20 -3.31
N HIS A 117 15.30 -22.74 -3.61
CA HIS A 117 14.41 -23.43 -4.54
C HIS A 117 14.58 -22.94 -5.98
N ARG A 118 14.69 -21.62 -6.15
CA ARG A 118 14.79 -20.96 -7.47
C ARG A 118 15.62 -19.69 -7.40
N VAL A 119 16.43 -19.42 -8.43
CA VAL A 119 17.18 -18.17 -8.57
C VAL A 119 17.00 -17.60 -9.97
N VAL A 120 16.56 -16.35 -10.05
CA VAL A 120 16.45 -15.59 -11.31
C VAL A 120 17.50 -14.49 -11.29
N GLN A 121 18.36 -14.44 -12.30
CA GLN A 121 19.27 -13.33 -12.55
C GLN A 121 18.72 -12.41 -13.65
N PHE A 122 18.94 -11.12 -13.55
CA PHE A 122 18.53 -10.12 -14.53
C PHE A 122 19.53 -8.96 -14.60
N ASP A 123 19.46 -8.21 -15.70
CA ASP A 123 20.19 -6.96 -15.86
C ASP A 123 19.37 -5.82 -15.22
N GLN A 124 20.03 -4.95 -14.47
CA GLN A 124 19.40 -3.81 -13.80
C GLN A 124 20.16 -2.51 -14.06
N SER A 125 19.43 -1.40 -14.09
CA SER A 125 19.99 -0.06 -14.28
C SER A 125 19.06 0.99 -13.67
N ASP A 126 19.59 2.19 -13.43
CA ASP A 126 18.84 3.35 -12.94
C ASP A 126 18.16 4.12 -14.09
N CYS A 127 17.68 3.42 -15.12
CA CYS A 127 17.19 4.03 -16.37
C CYS A 127 16.07 5.07 -16.18
N LEU A 128 15.27 4.94 -15.12
CA LEU A 128 14.19 5.89 -14.79
C LEU A 128 14.66 7.07 -13.92
N LYS A 129 15.85 7.02 -13.34
CA LYS A 129 16.35 8.07 -12.44
C LYS A 129 16.35 9.45 -13.10
N LYS A 130 16.90 9.56 -14.30
CA LYS A 130 16.93 10.82 -15.08
C LYS A 130 15.53 11.40 -15.32
N TYR A 131 14.55 10.53 -15.60
CA TYR A 131 13.16 10.92 -15.80
C TYR A 131 12.53 11.45 -14.51
N ILE A 132 12.74 10.76 -13.39
CA ILE A 132 12.21 11.16 -12.08
C ILE A 132 12.85 12.46 -11.59
N GLU A 133 14.15 12.63 -11.78
CA GLU A 133 14.89 13.86 -11.47
C GLU A 133 14.34 15.04 -12.27
N LEU A 134 14.20 14.89 -13.59
CA LEU A 134 13.64 15.91 -14.47
C LEU A 134 12.24 16.35 -14.02
N ASN A 135 11.32 15.41 -13.80
CA ASN A 135 9.96 15.73 -13.35
C ASN A 135 9.95 16.38 -11.96
N THR A 136 10.87 15.98 -11.08
CA THR A 136 11.01 16.57 -9.75
C THR A 136 11.49 18.02 -9.84
N GLU A 137 12.42 18.33 -10.74
CA GLU A 137 12.89 19.69 -10.99
C GLU A 137 11.80 20.57 -11.59
N ILE A 138 11.08 20.09 -12.60
CA ILE A 138 9.99 20.86 -13.21
C ILE A 138 8.88 21.09 -12.19
N ARG A 139 8.55 20.09 -11.36
CA ARG A 139 7.60 20.23 -10.24
C ARG A 139 8.05 21.28 -9.22
N LYS A 140 9.35 21.40 -8.94
CA LYS A 140 9.90 22.44 -8.05
C LYS A 140 9.76 23.84 -8.65
N LYS A 141 9.95 23.97 -9.97
CA LYS A 141 9.83 25.25 -10.73
C LYS A 141 8.38 25.68 -10.99
N ALA A 142 7.45 24.72 -11.00
CA ALA A 142 6.03 24.97 -11.22
C ALA A 142 5.45 25.97 -10.21
N LYS A 143 4.74 26.97 -10.73
CA LYS A 143 4.08 28.00 -9.90
C LYS A 143 2.65 27.58 -9.53
N ASN A 144 1.99 26.89 -10.45
CA ASN A 144 0.57 26.54 -10.33
C ASN A 144 0.36 25.18 -9.64
N ASN A 145 -0.73 25.04 -8.89
CA ASN A 145 -1.08 23.78 -8.24
C ASN A 145 -1.36 22.67 -9.26
N PHE A 146 -1.98 23.00 -10.39
CA PHE A 146 -2.23 22.06 -11.49
C PHE A 146 -0.94 21.42 -12.00
N GLU A 147 0.08 22.22 -12.33
CA GLU A 147 1.37 21.72 -12.82
C GLU A 147 2.08 20.86 -11.77
N LYS A 148 2.04 21.29 -10.50
CA LYS A 148 2.62 20.51 -9.39
C LYS A 148 1.99 19.13 -9.26
N ASP A 149 0.66 19.06 -9.43
CA ASP A 149 -0.08 17.82 -9.37
C ASP A 149 0.11 16.98 -10.64
N PHE A 150 0.26 17.61 -11.80
CA PHE A 150 0.55 16.95 -13.07
C PHE A 150 1.89 16.21 -13.05
N PHE A 151 2.99 16.87 -12.67
CA PHE A 151 4.31 16.20 -12.58
C PHE A 151 4.37 15.16 -11.46
N LYS A 152 3.62 15.37 -10.36
CA LYS A 152 3.42 14.33 -9.33
C LYS A 152 2.72 13.11 -9.92
N LEU A 153 1.68 13.31 -10.72
CA LEU A 153 0.92 12.25 -11.36
C LEU A 153 1.78 11.49 -12.36
N LEU A 154 2.58 12.16 -13.18
CA LEU A 154 3.48 11.51 -14.14
C LEU A 154 4.41 10.50 -13.47
N ASN A 155 5.08 10.91 -12.38
CA ASN A 155 5.96 10.01 -11.64
C ASN A 155 5.21 8.81 -11.03
N ASN A 156 4.06 9.05 -10.39
CA ASN A 156 3.26 7.98 -9.80
C ASN A 156 2.65 7.03 -10.85
N ALA A 157 2.29 7.57 -12.02
CA ALA A 157 1.70 6.81 -13.10
C ALA A 157 2.70 5.84 -13.72
N VAL A 158 3.99 6.23 -13.84
CA VAL A 158 5.04 5.32 -14.32
C VAL A 158 5.13 4.09 -13.43
N PHE A 159 5.16 4.25 -12.11
CA PHE A 159 5.14 3.11 -11.17
C PHE A 159 3.89 2.23 -11.35
N GLY A 160 2.71 2.83 -11.45
CA GLY A 160 1.48 2.08 -11.69
C GLY A 160 1.50 1.32 -13.02
N LYS A 161 2.13 1.89 -14.05
CA LYS A 161 2.26 1.28 -15.36
C LYS A 161 3.26 0.14 -15.39
N THR A 162 4.39 0.25 -14.69
CA THR A 162 5.36 -0.84 -14.57
C THR A 162 4.77 -2.05 -13.84
N MET A 163 3.90 -1.82 -12.86
CA MET A 163 3.21 -2.86 -12.07
C MET A 163 1.87 -3.34 -12.65
N GLU A 164 1.37 -2.73 -13.72
CA GLU A 164 0.10 -3.13 -14.33
C GLU A 164 0.24 -4.52 -14.97
N SER A 165 -0.52 -5.48 -14.43
CA SER A 165 -0.58 -6.84 -14.96
C SER A 165 -1.18 -6.85 -16.37
N MET A 166 -0.43 -7.44 -17.30
CA MET A 166 -0.81 -7.54 -18.70
C MET A 166 -1.87 -8.62 -18.94
N GLN A 167 -2.04 -9.56 -18.00
CA GLN A 167 -3.03 -10.64 -18.08
C GLN A 167 -4.47 -10.14 -17.96
N TRP A 168 -4.68 -9.08 -17.18
CA TRP A 168 -5.99 -8.48 -16.98
C TRP A 168 -6.36 -7.46 -18.06
N ARG A 169 -5.51 -7.27 -19.10
CA ARG A 169 -5.87 -6.42 -20.24
C ARG A 169 -6.96 -7.07 -21.05
N ILE A 170 -8.13 -6.45 -21.06
CA ILE A 170 -9.25 -6.91 -21.88
C ILE A 170 -9.09 -6.29 -23.27
N LYS A 171 -9.03 -7.13 -24.30
CA LYS A 171 -9.16 -6.65 -25.67
C LYS A 171 -10.64 -6.50 -25.98
N MET A 172 -11.10 -5.25 -26.08
CA MET A 172 -12.47 -4.95 -26.46
C MET A 172 -12.54 -4.30 -27.84
N GLU A 173 -13.53 -4.71 -28.62
CA GLU A 173 -13.85 -4.15 -29.92
C GLU A 173 -15.30 -3.64 -29.89
N LEU A 174 -15.50 -2.40 -30.34
CA LEU A 174 -16.82 -1.82 -30.50
C LEU A 174 -17.32 -2.10 -31.92
N VAL A 175 -18.52 -2.67 -32.01
CA VAL A 175 -19.11 -3.14 -33.26
C VAL A 175 -20.51 -2.57 -33.39
N SER A 176 -20.79 -2.01 -34.57
CA SER A 176 -22.11 -1.46 -34.91
C SER A 176 -22.87 -2.24 -35.98
N SER A 177 -22.28 -3.33 -36.49
CA SER A 177 -22.88 -4.17 -37.53
C SER A 177 -22.92 -5.62 -37.08
N GLU A 178 -24.09 -6.24 -37.22
CA GLU A 178 -24.34 -7.64 -36.89
C GLU A 178 -23.42 -8.59 -37.67
N LYS A 179 -23.12 -8.28 -38.95
CA LYS A 179 -22.17 -9.06 -39.75
C LYS A 179 -20.75 -9.08 -39.14
N ARG A 180 -20.32 -7.94 -38.58
CA ARG A 180 -19.00 -7.82 -37.94
C ARG A 180 -19.00 -8.48 -36.56
N LEU A 181 -20.12 -8.45 -35.83
CA LEU A 181 -20.30 -9.18 -34.57
C LEU A 181 -20.15 -10.68 -34.80
N GLN A 182 -20.86 -11.22 -35.80
CA GLN A 182 -20.79 -12.64 -36.13
C GLN A 182 -19.35 -13.09 -36.44
N LYS A 183 -18.57 -12.23 -37.12
CA LYS A 183 -17.14 -12.49 -37.39
C LYS A 183 -16.31 -12.59 -36.10
N PHE A 184 -16.66 -11.86 -35.05
CA PHE A 184 -15.98 -11.96 -33.76
C PHE A 184 -16.46 -13.14 -32.93
N ILE A 185 -17.76 -13.47 -32.94
CA ILE A 185 -18.30 -14.68 -32.26
C ILE A 185 -17.62 -15.94 -32.78
N ASN A 186 -17.39 -16.01 -34.09
CA ASN A 186 -16.73 -17.16 -34.72
C ASN A 186 -15.22 -17.25 -34.42
N ARG A 187 -14.62 -16.29 -33.70
CA ARG A 187 -13.21 -16.37 -33.30
C ARG A 187 -13.08 -17.22 -32.04
N THR A 188 -12.05 -18.07 -32.02
CA THR A 188 -11.66 -18.84 -30.83
C THR A 188 -11.24 -18.01 -29.62
N THR A 189 -11.09 -16.69 -29.78
CA THR A 189 -10.77 -15.73 -28.70
C THR A 189 -12.00 -15.06 -28.11
N PHE A 190 -13.20 -15.35 -28.58
CA PHE A 190 -14.40 -14.68 -28.09
C PHE A 190 -14.69 -15.09 -26.64
N LYS A 191 -14.94 -14.11 -25.75
CA LYS A 191 -15.40 -14.35 -24.38
C LYS A 191 -16.89 -14.07 -24.21
N HIS A 192 -17.27 -12.81 -24.39
CA HIS A 192 -18.67 -12.37 -24.33
C HIS A 192 -18.84 -11.07 -25.11
N TYR A 193 -20.08 -10.68 -25.37
CA TYR A 193 -20.40 -9.32 -25.82
C TYR A 193 -21.43 -8.67 -24.89
N THR A 194 -21.42 -7.35 -24.85
CA THR A 194 -22.37 -6.53 -24.10
C THR A 194 -22.99 -5.53 -25.06
N THR A 195 -24.31 -5.59 -25.21
CA THR A 195 -25.07 -4.62 -25.99
C THR A 195 -25.26 -3.37 -25.16
N TYR A 196 -24.75 -2.24 -25.66
CA TYR A 196 -24.94 -0.93 -25.03
C TYR A 196 -26.15 -0.20 -25.58
N ASP A 197 -26.40 -0.34 -26.88
CA ASP A 197 -27.51 0.27 -27.62
C ASP A 197 -27.89 -0.61 -28.83
N GLU A 198 -28.99 -0.31 -29.52
CA GLU A 198 -29.46 -1.05 -30.70
C GLU A 198 -28.38 -1.15 -31.80
N THR A 199 -27.50 -0.16 -31.86
CA THR A 199 -26.43 -0.05 -32.86
C THR A 199 -25.03 -0.21 -32.30
N LEU A 200 -24.85 -0.46 -30.99
CA LEU A 200 -23.52 -0.51 -30.38
C LEU A 200 -23.37 -1.70 -29.44
N ILE A 201 -22.45 -2.59 -29.84
CA ILE A 201 -22.14 -3.82 -29.12
C ILE A 201 -20.64 -3.83 -28.83
N ALA A 202 -20.26 -4.03 -27.57
CA ALA A 202 -18.87 -4.27 -27.20
C ALA A 202 -18.60 -5.76 -27.13
N VAL A 203 -17.58 -6.20 -27.84
CA VAL A 203 -17.14 -7.59 -27.86
C VAL A 203 -15.84 -7.70 -27.08
N SER A 204 -15.83 -8.54 -26.05
CA SER A 204 -14.64 -8.87 -25.27
C SER A 204 -13.94 -10.09 -25.85
N LEU A 205 -12.65 -9.96 -26.08
CA LEU A 205 -11.78 -10.98 -26.64
C LEU A 205 -10.66 -11.34 -25.66
N GLU A 206 -10.27 -12.61 -25.69
CA GLU A 206 -9.09 -13.14 -25.02
C GLU A 206 -7.82 -12.79 -25.79
N ASN A 207 -6.76 -12.47 -25.06
CA ASN A 207 -5.45 -12.20 -25.64
C ASN A 207 -4.73 -13.53 -25.91
N LYS A 208 -4.55 -13.86 -27.20
CA LYS A 208 -3.78 -15.05 -27.63
C LYS A 208 -2.29 -14.97 -27.29
N ILE A 209 -1.73 -13.76 -27.34
CA ILE A 209 -0.31 -13.49 -27.07
C ILE A 209 -0.28 -12.28 -26.14
N ILE A 210 0.34 -12.43 -24.99
CA ILE A 210 0.57 -11.35 -24.04
C ILE A 210 2.04 -10.99 -24.15
N GLU A 211 2.34 -9.84 -24.76
CA GLU A 211 3.69 -9.28 -24.79
C GLU A 211 3.95 -8.55 -23.47
N PHE A 212 5.02 -8.94 -22.78
CA PHE A 212 5.39 -8.35 -21.49
C PHE A 212 6.55 -7.37 -21.70
N CYS A 213 6.25 -6.07 -21.62
CA CYS A 213 7.21 -5.00 -21.91
C CYS A 213 7.48 -4.11 -20.68
N LYS A 214 7.42 -4.67 -19.46
CA LYS A 214 7.40 -3.88 -18.22
C LYS A 214 8.37 -4.39 -17.16
N ASN A 215 9.10 -3.46 -16.58
CA ASN A 215 10.06 -3.67 -15.50
C ASN A 215 9.32 -3.84 -14.16
N ILE A 216 9.81 -4.69 -13.26
CA ILE A 216 9.16 -4.97 -11.96
C ILE A 216 10.14 -4.60 -10.84
N TYR A 217 9.66 -4.03 -9.74
CA TYR A 217 10.47 -3.49 -8.64
C TYR A 217 10.10 -4.10 -7.28
N ILE A 218 11.09 -4.35 -6.43
CA ILE A 218 10.93 -4.60 -5.00
C ILE A 218 12.11 -3.95 -4.30
N ASP A 219 11.89 -2.89 -3.51
CA ASP A 219 12.76 -2.58 -2.37
C ASP A 219 12.15 -1.57 -1.38
N LEU A 220 12.64 -1.63 -0.14
CA LEU A 220 12.39 -0.68 0.95
C LEU A 220 13.73 -0.12 1.44
N PRO A 221 13.84 1.20 1.69
CA PRO A 221 15.13 1.82 1.99
C PRO A 221 15.68 1.48 3.38
N GLN A 222 17.02 1.41 3.45
CA GLN A 222 17.83 1.13 4.63
C GLN A 222 18.34 2.44 5.28
N ASP A 223 18.31 2.44 6.61
CA ASP A 223 18.95 3.35 7.57
C ASP A 223 18.34 4.74 7.87
N TYR A 224 18.09 4.91 9.18
CA TYR A 224 17.39 6.00 9.86
C TYR A 224 18.33 6.72 10.83
N PRO A 225 18.47 8.06 10.69
CA PRO A 225 18.31 8.94 11.85
C PRO A 225 17.37 10.12 11.53
N CYS A 226 16.29 10.27 12.29
CA CYS A 226 15.19 11.19 11.99
C CYS A 226 15.36 12.60 12.59
N TYR A 227 15.69 13.56 11.73
CA TYR A 227 15.02 14.87 11.53
C TYR A 227 16.02 15.97 11.16
N ILE A 228 15.92 16.51 9.94
CA ILE A 228 16.57 17.78 9.53
C ILE A 228 15.57 18.53 8.63
N SER A 229 15.26 19.78 8.96
CA SER A 229 14.27 20.64 8.29
C SER A 229 14.57 20.89 6.79
N GLU A 230 15.83 20.78 6.38
CA GLU A 230 16.30 20.97 5.00
C GLU A 230 15.78 19.90 4.01
N ARG A 231 15.24 18.77 4.51
CA ARG A 231 14.91 17.58 3.71
C ARG A 231 13.45 17.47 3.27
N LYS A 232 12.60 18.45 3.60
CA LYS A 232 11.12 18.40 3.43
C LYS A 232 10.60 18.20 1.99
N LYS A 233 11.46 18.23 0.97
CA LYS A 233 11.11 18.03 -0.45
C LYS A 233 12.05 17.09 -1.19
N ILE A 234 12.92 16.38 -0.46
CA ILE A 234 13.84 15.43 -1.07
C ILE A 234 13.13 14.08 -1.16
N PRO A 235 13.00 13.48 -2.36
CA PRO A 235 12.42 12.15 -2.51
C PRO A 235 13.12 11.11 -1.62
N GLY A 236 12.34 10.18 -1.06
CA GLY A 236 12.86 9.09 -0.22
C GLY A 236 13.04 9.44 1.25
N LEU A 237 12.96 10.72 1.62
CA LEU A 237 13.14 11.17 3.00
C LEU A 237 11.80 11.45 3.68
N PHE A 238 11.73 11.10 4.97
CA PHE A 238 10.58 11.38 5.82
C PHE A 238 10.45 12.87 6.08
N SER A 239 9.22 13.36 5.94
CA SER A 239 8.83 14.70 6.33
C SER A 239 7.72 14.66 7.35
N ASP A 240 7.75 15.64 8.25
CA ASP A 240 6.68 15.88 9.19
C ASP A 240 5.43 16.43 8.49
N GLU A 241 4.35 15.63 8.51
CA GLU A 241 3.04 16.03 7.98
C GLU A 241 2.30 17.00 8.91
N THR A 242 2.62 17.01 10.21
CA THR A 242 1.91 17.85 11.18
C THR A 242 2.37 19.30 11.11
N LYS A 243 3.40 19.62 10.31
CA LYS A 243 3.96 20.97 10.14
C LYS A 243 4.39 21.59 11.48
N GLY A 244 4.86 20.77 12.42
CA GLY A 244 5.24 21.18 13.77
C GLY A 244 4.07 21.28 14.76
N GLU A 245 2.83 20.97 14.34
CA GLU A 245 1.71 20.84 15.27
C GLU A 245 1.91 19.61 16.16
N VAL A 246 1.60 19.76 17.44
CA VAL A 246 1.78 18.68 18.42
C VAL A 246 0.58 17.75 18.39
N MET A 247 0.84 16.47 18.18
CA MET A 247 -0.16 15.43 18.31
C MET A 247 -0.24 14.99 19.77
N THR A 248 -1.42 15.10 20.38
CA THR A 248 -1.62 14.74 21.79
C THR A 248 -2.22 13.37 21.97
N HIS A 249 -3.13 12.98 21.07
CA HIS A 249 -3.82 11.70 21.12
C HIS A 249 -3.89 11.07 19.74
N PHE A 250 -3.75 9.75 19.69
CA PHE A 250 -3.94 8.91 18.51
C PHE A 250 -4.82 7.71 18.89
N CYS A 251 -5.78 7.39 18.03
CA CYS A 251 -6.69 6.26 18.20
C CYS A 251 -7.01 5.63 16.84
N ALA A 252 -6.63 4.37 16.63
CA ALA A 252 -6.89 3.60 15.42
C ALA A 252 -7.80 2.41 15.72
N LEU A 253 -8.95 2.36 15.04
CA LEU A 253 -9.84 1.20 15.13
C LEU A 253 -9.35 0.05 14.26
N ARG A 254 -8.78 0.36 13.09
CA ARG A 254 -8.19 -0.62 12.18
C ARG A 254 -7.32 0.08 11.16
N ALA A 255 -6.61 -0.68 10.35
CA ALA A 255 -5.89 -0.16 9.20
C ALA A 255 -6.77 0.77 8.33
N LYS A 256 -6.29 1.99 8.06
CA LYS A 256 -7.00 3.06 7.30
C LYS A 256 -8.28 3.62 7.97
N SER A 257 -8.47 3.39 9.28
CA SER A 257 -9.54 3.96 10.09
C SER A 257 -9.02 4.43 11.45
N TYR A 258 -8.68 5.71 11.57
CA TYR A 258 -8.07 6.29 12.76
C TYR A 258 -8.43 7.78 12.95
N SER A 259 -8.27 8.25 14.17
CA SER A 259 -8.50 9.62 14.61
C SER A 259 -7.33 10.09 15.47
N TYR A 260 -6.99 11.37 15.37
CA TYR A 260 -5.93 11.97 16.18
C TYR A 260 -6.20 13.44 16.44
N LYS A 261 -5.62 13.96 17.54
CA LYS A 261 -5.75 15.35 17.97
C LYS A 261 -4.47 16.11 17.70
N LEU A 262 -4.52 17.15 16.87
CA LEU A 262 -3.43 18.10 16.61
C LEU A 262 -3.78 19.46 17.19
N ASN A 263 -2.99 19.96 18.14
CA ASN A 263 -3.23 21.26 18.81
C ASN A 263 -4.71 21.44 19.24
N GLY A 264 -5.33 20.39 19.78
CA GLY A 264 -6.74 20.38 20.20
C GLY A 264 -7.78 20.14 19.09
N LYS A 265 -7.41 20.18 17.81
CA LYS A 265 -8.31 19.90 16.68
C LYS A 265 -8.28 18.42 16.30
N GLU A 266 -9.46 17.84 16.11
CA GLU A 266 -9.61 16.43 15.73
C GLU A 266 -9.47 16.27 14.20
N LYS A 267 -8.68 15.28 13.78
CA LYS A 267 -8.57 14.85 12.39
C LYS A 267 -8.90 13.36 12.31
N ILE A 268 -9.87 13.02 11.46
CA ILE A 268 -10.33 11.65 11.25
C ILE A 268 -9.99 11.20 9.83
N ARG A 269 -9.51 9.97 9.72
CA ARG A 269 -9.22 9.27 8.47
C ARG A 269 -9.96 7.94 8.50
N ALA A 270 -11.01 7.83 7.68
CA ALA A 270 -11.81 6.62 7.58
C ALA A 270 -12.04 6.23 6.12
N LYS A 271 -11.28 5.24 5.64
CA LYS A 271 -11.38 4.81 4.24
C LYS A 271 -12.74 4.19 3.95
N GLY A 272 -13.39 4.67 2.89
CA GLY A 272 -14.69 4.18 2.44
C GLY A 272 -15.88 4.95 3.01
N ILE A 273 -15.67 5.83 3.98
CA ILE A 273 -16.69 6.76 4.50
C ILE A 273 -16.58 8.09 3.74
N ARG A 274 -17.72 8.71 3.42
CA ARG A 274 -17.72 10.00 2.72
C ARG A 274 -17.24 11.12 3.64
N GLY A 275 -16.51 12.08 3.07
CA GLY A 275 -15.94 13.19 3.83
C GLY A 275 -16.94 14.01 4.64
N HIS A 276 -18.17 14.22 4.13
CA HIS A 276 -19.21 14.93 4.88
C HIS A 276 -19.65 14.18 6.14
N VAL A 277 -19.73 12.83 6.09
CA VAL A 277 -20.06 12.01 7.26
C VAL A 277 -18.94 12.08 8.28
N VAL A 278 -17.69 11.98 7.82
CA VAL A 278 -16.51 12.13 8.68
C VAL A 278 -16.48 13.50 9.36
N LYS A 279 -16.85 14.57 8.65
CA LYS A 279 -16.82 15.94 9.18
C LYS A 279 -17.94 16.23 10.19
N ASN A 280 -19.14 15.69 9.95
CA ASN A 280 -20.34 16.12 10.68
C ASN A 280 -20.85 15.09 11.70
N HIS A 281 -20.49 13.81 11.55
CA HIS A 281 -21.07 12.71 12.33
C HIS A 281 -20.03 11.82 13.01
N MET A 282 -18.73 12.15 12.89
CA MET A 282 -17.67 11.38 13.53
C MET A 282 -16.81 12.28 14.42
N ASN A 283 -16.38 11.76 15.57
CA ASN A 283 -15.52 12.47 16.52
C ASN A 283 -14.52 11.50 17.17
N PHE A 284 -13.49 12.04 17.83
CA PHE A 284 -12.46 11.24 18.48
C PHE A 284 -12.99 10.43 19.68
N ASN A 285 -13.91 10.99 20.45
CA ASN A 285 -14.44 10.34 21.65
C ASN A 285 -15.19 9.03 21.31
N ASP A 286 -15.90 9.00 20.19
CA ASP A 286 -16.58 7.80 19.69
C ASP A 286 -15.58 6.75 19.19
N TYR A 287 -14.45 7.17 18.60
CA TYR A 287 -13.32 6.27 18.30
C TYR A 287 -12.77 5.63 19.57
N TYR A 288 -12.52 6.44 20.60
CA TYR A 288 -12.04 5.96 21.89
C TYR A 288 -13.04 4.98 22.52
N ARG A 289 -14.32 5.33 22.52
CA ARG A 289 -15.40 4.48 23.03
C ARG A 289 -15.49 3.14 22.29
N CYS A 290 -15.42 3.17 20.96
CA CYS A 290 -15.46 1.98 20.13
C CYS A 290 -14.24 1.07 20.36
N LEU A 291 -13.05 1.65 20.54
CA LEU A 291 -11.83 0.87 20.77
C LEU A 291 -11.90 0.08 22.08
N PHE A 292 -12.34 0.73 23.17
CA PHE A 292 -12.38 0.11 24.50
C PHE A 292 -13.66 -0.67 24.80
N GLY A 293 -14.65 -0.65 23.89
CA GLY A 293 -15.84 -1.49 23.94
C GLY A 293 -17.01 -0.91 24.75
N TYR A 294 -17.16 0.41 24.77
CA TYR A 294 -18.31 1.06 25.40
C TYR A 294 -19.56 0.89 24.50
N THR A 295 -20.57 0.20 25.03
CA THR A 295 -21.64 -0.52 24.30
C THR A 295 -22.76 0.35 23.69
N THR A 296 -22.68 1.68 23.77
CA THR A 296 -23.80 2.58 23.42
C THR A 296 -23.61 3.31 22.09
N LEU A 297 -22.63 2.93 21.27
CA LEU A 297 -22.31 3.65 20.04
C LEU A 297 -23.12 3.10 18.86
N ASP A 298 -23.88 3.96 18.19
CA ASP A 298 -24.45 3.62 16.89
C ASP A 298 -23.31 3.49 15.88
N THR A 299 -23.00 2.25 15.51
CA THR A 299 -21.89 1.93 14.62
C THR A 299 -22.26 2.10 13.16
N LYS A 300 -23.52 2.42 12.81
CA LYS A 300 -24.01 2.51 11.44
C LYS A 300 -24.52 3.90 11.14
N THR A 301 -24.11 4.45 9.99
CA THR A 301 -24.61 5.76 9.54
C THR A 301 -25.06 5.68 8.09
N LYS A 302 -26.16 6.39 7.80
CA LYS A 302 -26.68 6.55 6.45
C LYS A 302 -25.75 7.43 5.64
N ASN A 303 -25.20 6.87 4.58
CA ASN A 303 -24.31 7.52 3.66
C ASN A 303 -25.05 7.77 2.34
N VAL A 304 -25.33 9.05 2.05
CA VAL A 304 -26.07 9.47 0.86
C VAL A 304 -25.11 9.94 -0.23
N SER A 305 -25.39 9.54 -1.46
CA SER A 305 -24.57 9.82 -2.61
C SER A 305 -25.38 10.13 -3.85
N ILE A 306 -24.90 11.07 -4.66
CA ILE A 306 -25.46 11.39 -5.97
C ILE A 306 -24.38 11.11 -7.03
N PRO A 307 -24.22 9.85 -7.47
CA PRO A 307 -23.44 9.53 -8.67
C PRO A 307 -24.22 9.81 -9.96
N SER A 308 -23.47 10.10 -11.03
CA SER A 308 -23.98 10.06 -12.40
C SER A 308 -23.71 8.67 -12.99
N PHE A 309 -24.75 8.03 -13.50
CA PHE A 309 -24.66 6.80 -14.29
C PHE A 309 -25.29 7.06 -15.64
N LYS A 310 -24.52 6.92 -16.73
CA LYS A 310 -25.00 7.24 -18.09
C LYS A 310 -25.56 8.66 -18.21
N HIS A 311 -24.89 9.64 -17.59
CA HIS A 311 -25.36 11.04 -17.51
C HIS A 311 -26.67 11.25 -16.73
N GLU A 312 -27.26 10.22 -16.12
CA GLU A 312 -28.39 10.33 -15.21
C GLU A 312 -27.91 10.42 -13.76
N LEU A 313 -28.32 11.48 -13.05
CA LEU A 313 -28.08 11.60 -11.63
C LEU A 313 -28.99 10.64 -10.86
N LYS A 314 -28.40 9.75 -10.06
CA LYS A 314 -29.13 8.83 -9.19
C LYS A 314 -28.74 9.07 -7.74
N THR A 315 -29.70 9.04 -6.83
CA THR A 315 -29.39 9.11 -5.39
C THR A 315 -29.26 7.70 -4.82
N ILE A 316 -28.05 7.30 -4.44
CA ILE A 316 -27.79 6.04 -3.74
C ILE A 316 -27.67 6.33 -2.24
N LYS A 317 -28.51 5.66 -1.45
CA LYS A 317 -28.45 5.64 0.01
C LYS A 317 -27.85 4.29 0.43
N SER A 318 -26.73 4.31 1.13
CA SER A 318 -26.07 3.11 1.67
C SER A 318 -25.96 3.23 3.18
N ILE A 319 -26.14 2.13 3.91
CA ILE A 319 -25.84 2.08 5.34
C ILE A 319 -24.41 1.57 5.49
N LYS A 320 -23.54 2.36 6.11
CA LYS A 320 -22.14 1.97 6.33
C LYS A 320 -21.84 1.89 7.81
N SER A 321 -21.08 0.86 8.20
CA SER A 321 -20.48 0.84 9.53
C SER A 321 -19.39 1.91 9.59
N THR A 322 -19.55 2.88 10.49
CA THR A 322 -18.65 4.03 10.68
C THR A 322 -17.56 3.73 11.70
N TYR A 323 -17.92 2.99 12.75
CA TYR A 323 -17.04 2.59 13.83
C TYR A 323 -16.96 1.07 13.86
N ASN A 324 -15.80 0.52 13.50
CA ASN A 324 -15.54 -0.91 13.53
C ASN A 324 -14.10 -1.15 13.98
N SER A 325 -13.95 -1.78 15.15
CA SER A 325 -12.69 -2.13 15.79
C SER A 325 -12.17 -3.52 15.41
N PHE A 326 -12.87 -4.25 14.54
CA PHE A 326 -12.37 -5.50 13.97
C PHE A 326 -11.26 -5.19 12.94
N ASP A 327 -10.09 -5.78 13.16
CA ASP A 327 -8.95 -5.73 12.24
C ASP A 327 -8.54 -7.16 11.89
N ASP A 328 -8.62 -7.52 10.61
CA ASP A 328 -8.30 -8.84 10.08
C ASP A 328 -6.81 -9.01 9.76
N LYS A 329 -6.00 -7.96 9.93
CA LYS A 329 -4.60 -7.96 9.53
C LYS A 329 -3.62 -8.32 10.64
N ARG A 330 -4.05 -8.23 11.89
CA ARG A 330 -3.22 -8.43 13.09
C ARG A 330 -4.08 -9.00 14.21
N VAL A 331 -3.46 -9.76 15.10
CA VAL A 331 -4.10 -10.27 16.31
C VAL A 331 -4.15 -9.17 17.36
N ILE A 332 -5.33 -8.83 17.83
CA ILE A 332 -5.54 -7.80 18.85
C ILE A 332 -5.34 -8.42 20.24
N LEU A 333 -4.51 -7.80 21.09
CA LEU A 333 -4.28 -8.26 22.46
C LEU A 333 -5.43 -7.86 23.40
N GLU A 334 -5.46 -8.46 24.60
CA GLU A 334 -6.52 -8.24 25.59
C GLU A 334 -6.66 -6.76 26.01
N ASP A 335 -5.56 -6.02 25.99
CA ASP A 335 -5.54 -4.57 26.28
C ASP A 335 -6.22 -3.72 25.19
N LYS A 336 -6.54 -4.31 24.04
CA LYS A 336 -7.12 -3.70 22.82
C LYS A 336 -6.24 -2.64 22.14
N ILE A 337 -5.08 -2.32 22.72
CA ILE A 337 -4.16 -1.27 22.27
C ILE A 337 -3.07 -1.89 21.40
N HIS A 338 -2.42 -2.94 21.89
CA HIS A 338 -1.30 -3.57 21.20
C HIS A 338 -1.80 -4.70 20.30
N THR A 339 -1.08 -4.93 19.20
CA THR A 339 -1.42 -5.97 18.24
C THR A 339 -0.19 -6.74 17.80
N LEU A 340 -0.36 -8.04 17.56
CA LEU A 340 0.69 -8.92 17.09
C LEU A 340 0.50 -9.25 15.60
N ALA A 341 1.60 -9.34 14.86
CA ALA A 341 1.56 -9.88 13.51
C ALA A 341 1.19 -11.38 13.55
N TYR A 342 0.49 -11.88 12.52
CA TYR A 342 0.25 -13.33 12.42
C TYR A 342 1.57 -14.11 12.39
N GLY A 343 1.61 -15.26 13.06
CA GLY A 343 2.83 -16.06 13.25
C GLY A 343 3.75 -15.58 14.38
N HIS A 344 3.34 -14.60 15.18
CA HIS A 344 4.05 -14.23 16.42
C HIS A 344 4.07 -15.39 17.41
N TYR A 345 5.19 -15.62 18.13
CA TYR A 345 5.35 -16.80 18.98
C TYR A 345 4.39 -16.82 20.18
N SER A 346 3.94 -15.65 20.61
CA SER A 346 3.01 -15.46 21.73
C SER A 346 1.55 -15.73 21.34
N ILE A 347 1.24 -15.83 20.04
CA ILE A 347 -0.09 -16.25 19.60
C ILE A 347 -0.14 -17.75 19.84
N LYS A 348 -1.02 -18.18 20.74
CA LYS A 348 -1.32 -19.61 20.87
C LYS A 348 -1.95 -20.03 19.54
N GLU A 349 -1.36 -21.03 18.89
CA GLU A 349 -2.02 -21.72 17.79
C GLU A 349 -3.24 -22.41 18.40
N ASP A 350 -4.37 -21.72 18.44
CA ASP A 350 -5.64 -22.42 18.55
C ASP A 350 -5.72 -23.32 17.33
N GLU A 351 -5.87 -24.63 17.53
CA GLU A 351 -6.11 -25.64 16.50
C GLU A 351 -7.24 -25.17 15.58
N HIS A 352 -6.90 -24.43 14.53
CA HIS A 352 -7.85 -24.11 13.48
C HIS A 352 -7.88 -25.32 12.56
N GLU A 353 -8.97 -26.09 12.71
CA GLU A 353 -9.46 -26.99 11.68
C GLU A 353 -9.31 -26.31 10.31
N PRO A 354 -8.80 -27.04 9.29
CA PRO A 354 -8.63 -26.49 7.97
C PRO A 354 -9.99 -25.97 7.48
N ARG A 355 -10.05 -24.65 7.22
CA ARG A 355 -11.15 -24.05 6.48
C ARG A 355 -11.18 -24.72 5.11
N ASN A 356 -12.20 -25.52 4.88
CA ASN A 356 -12.51 -26.09 3.57
C ASN A 356 -12.52 -24.96 2.53
N GLU A 357 -11.59 -25.04 1.58
CA GLU A 357 -11.65 -24.31 0.32
C GLU A 357 -12.66 -25.06 -0.55
N GLU A 358 -13.82 -24.44 -0.81
CA GLU A 358 -14.67 -24.73 -1.97
C GLU A 358 -14.48 -23.64 -3.04
#